data_AF-A0AAN9A0H6-F1
#
_entry.id   AF-A0AAN9A0H6-F1
#
_cell.length_a   1.000
_cell.length_b   1.000
_cell.length_c   1.000
_cell.angle_alpha   90.00
_cell.angle_beta   90.00
_cell.angle_gamma   90.00
#
_symmetry.space_group_name_H-M   'P 1'
#
loop_
_entity.id
_entity.type
_entity.pdbx_description
1 polymer ?
#
loop_
_entity_poly.entity_id
_entity_poly.type
_entity_poly.pdbx_seq_one_letter_code
_entity_poly.pdbx_strand_id
1 'polypeptide(L)'
;MVQDMYSEPLYHTLYETFALVDELYDPSFSFLSAVTMVLSILTVDFADLPVLPLSLVEYSNFISSAYDELVVEIGPLVTARNLTLDYFGDAVGQFASATQKFSDNLQFVDTSKHIPYGTYIR
;
A
#
# COMPACT_ATOMS: atom_id res chain seq x y z
N MET A 1 -26.06 17.14 -5.77
CA MET A 1 -24.86 17.76 -6.35
C MET A 1 -23.80 17.73 -5.27
N VAL A 2 -22.96 16.69 -5.29
CA VAL A 2 -21.78 16.63 -4.43
C VAL A 2 -20.67 17.25 -5.27
N GLN A 3 -20.15 18.38 -4.79
CA GLN A 3 -19.01 19.06 -5.38
C GLN A 3 -17.81 18.11 -5.33
N ASP A 4 -17.19 17.86 -6.48
CA ASP A 4 -15.88 17.22 -6.61
C ASP A 4 -14.86 18.01 -5.78
N MET A 5 -14.66 17.63 -4.52
CA MET A 5 -13.85 18.39 -3.55
C MET A 5 -12.36 18.04 -3.60
N TYR A 6 -11.89 17.30 -4.62
CA TYR A 6 -10.49 16.85 -4.69
C TYR A 6 -9.96 16.68 -6.13
N SER A 7 -10.31 17.55 -7.08
CA SER A 7 -9.56 17.61 -8.35
C SER A 7 -8.75 18.88 -8.44
N GLU A 8 -7.59 18.77 -9.10
CA GLU A 8 -6.81 19.94 -9.52
C GLU A 8 -7.70 20.87 -10.37
N PRO A 9 -7.69 22.20 -10.17
CA PRO A 9 -8.67 23.11 -10.77
C PRO A 9 -8.76 23.08 -12.30
N LEU A 10 -7.68 22.71 -12.99
CA LEU A 10 -7.57 22.67 -14.44
C LEU A 10 -7.62 21.25 -15.02
N TYR A 11 -7.92 20.25 -14.18
CA TYR A 11 -7.97 18.84 -14.55
C TYR A 11 -8.95 18.60 -15.70
N HIS A 12 -8.51 17.87 -16.74
CA HIS A 12 -9.30 17.60 -17.96
C HIS A 12 -9.79 18.87 -18.68
N THR A 13 -9.10 20.00 -18.50
CA THR A 13 -9.34 21.22 -19.27
C THR A 13 -8.22 21.45 -20.29
N LEU A 14 -8.46 22.34 -21.26
CA LEU A 14 -7.43 22.79 -22.21
C LEU A 14 -6.27 23.54 -21.53
N TYR A 15 -6.40 23.88 -20.25
CA TYR A 15 -5.41 24.63 -19.48
C TYR A 15 -4.42 23.74 -18.72
N GLU A 16 -4.61 22.41 -18.74
CA GLU A 16 -3.62 21.43 -18.29
C GLU A 16 -2.46 21.36 -19.29
N THR A 17 -1.55 22.34 -19.20
CA THR A 17 -0.48 22.60 -20.16
C THR A 17 0.90 22.45 -19.53
N PHE A 18 1.96 22.38 -20.35
CA PHE A 18 3.32 22.40 -19.84
C PHE A 18 3.62 23.66 -19.01
N ALA A 19 3.14 24.83 -19.46
CA ALA A 19 3.35 26.10 -18.76
C ALA A 19 2.72 26.10 -17.36
N LEU A 20 1.58 25.44 -17.16
CA LEU A 20 1.00 25.26 -15.82
C LEU A 20 1.99 24.54 -14.88
N VAL A 21 2.66 23.49 -15.37
CA VAL A 21 3.63 22.74 -14.58
C VAL A 21 4.91 23.53 -14.34
N ASP A 22 5.47 24.10 -15.41
CA ASP A 22 6.75 24.82 -15.40
C ASP A 22 6.68 26.18 -14.66
N GLU A 23 5.53 26.84 -14.64
CA GLU A 23 5.42 28.18 -14.03
C GLU A 23 4.76 28.15 -12.64
N LEU A 24 3.86 27.20 -12.38
CA LEU A 24 3.04 27.20 -11.16
C LEU A 24 3.21 25.98 -10.27
N TYR A 25 3.33 24.76 -10.82
CA TYR A 25 3.33 23.54 -9.98
C TYR A 25 4.71 23.08 -9.55
N ASP A 26 5.66 23.02 -10.48
CA ASP A 26 7.01 22.56 -10.19
C ASP A 26 8.05 23.26 -11.07
N PRO A 27 8.32 24.56 -10.86
CA PRO A 27 9.19 25.34 -11.75
C PRO A 27 10.66 24.90 -11.83
N SER A 28 11.07 24.02 -10.92
CA SER A 28 12.41 23.43 -10.93
C SER A 28 12.39 21.93 -11.23
N PHE A 29 11.22 21.37 -11.53
CA PHE A 29 10.97 19.94 -11.68
C PHE A 29 11.47 19.11 -10.49
N SER A 30 11.51 19.72 -9.30
CA SER A 30 12.02 19.13 -8.07
C SER A 30 11.10 18.06 -7.51
N PHE A 31 9.78 18.29 -7.57
CA PHE A 31 8.78 17.31 -7.15
C PHE A 31 8.72 16.14 -8.13
N LEU A 32 8.73 16.43 -9.44
CA LEU A 32 8.78 15.39 -10.47
C LEU A 32 10.05 14.54 -10.33
N SER A 33 11.19 15.17 -10.06
CA SER A 33 12.46 14.48 -9.78
C SER A 33 12.38 13.61 -8.53
N ALA A 34 11.84 14.15 -7.42
CA ALA A 34 11.68 13.40 -6.17
C ALA A 34 10.74 12.19 -6.34
N VAL A 35 9.60 12.36 -7.01
CA VAL A 35 8.66 11.27 -7.31
C VAL A 35 9.33 10.23 -8.19
N THR A 36 10.07 10.65 -9.22
CA THR A 36 10.82 9.73 -10.10
C THR A 36 11.85 8.95 -9.31
N MET A 37 12.57 9.59 -8.38
CA MET A 37 13.54 8.93 -7.52
C MET A 37 12.88 7.86 -6.62
N VAL A 38 11.77 8.20 -5.96
CA VAL A 38 11.01 7.25 -5.12
C VAL A 38 10.53 6.06 -5.96
N LEU A 39 9.92 6.31 -7.13
CA LEU A 39 9.45 5.25 -8.03
C LEU A 39 10.60 4.38 -8.54
N SER A 40 11.77 4.98 -8.81
CA SER A 40 12.95 4.24 -9.26
C SER A 40 13.47 3.31 -8.17
N ILE A 41 13.56 3.79 -6.92
CA ILE A 41 13.97 2.97 -5.78
C ILE A 41 13.00 1.80 -5.60
N LEU A 42 11.69 2.06 -5.55
CA LEU A 42 10.69 1.01 -5.44
C LEU A 42 10.81 0.00 -6.59
N THR A 43 10.94 0.46 -7.83
CA THR A 43 11.04 -0.43 -9.00
C THR A 43 12.26 -1.33 -8.93
N VAL A 44 13.42 -0.79 -8.56
CA VAL A 44 14.66 -1.57 -8.39
C VAL A 44 14.50 -2.55 -7.24
N ASP A 45 13.97 -2.13 -6.09
CA ASP A 45 13.74 -3.00 -4.94
C ASP A 45 12.82 -4.18 -5.30
N PHE A 46 11.75 -3.93 -6.06
CA PHE A 46 10.84 -4.98 -6.52
C PHE A 46 11.45 -5.91 -7.57
N ALA A 47 12.37 -5.41 -8.40
CA ALA A 47 13.00 -6.21 -9.44
C ALA A 47 14.16 -7.06 -8.92
N ASP A 48 14.92 -6.53 -7.95
CA ASP A 48 16.23 -7.06 -7.57
C ASP A 48 16.32 -7.58 -6.14
N LEU A 49 15.37 -7.34 -5.25
CA LEU A 49 15.49 -7.93 -3.91
C LEU A 49 15.22 -9.45 -3.96
N PRO A 50 16.06 -10.28 -3.30
CA PRO A 50 15.85 -11.72 -3.22
C PRO A 50 14.55 -12.12 -2.51
N VAL A 51 14.04 -11.21 -1.69
CA VAL A 51 12.78 -11.33 -0.95
C VAL A 51 12.02 -10.02 -1.16
N LEU A 52 10.76 -10.12 -1.57
CA LEU A 52 9.93 -8.94 -1.83
C LEU A 52 9.80 -8.09 -0.55
N PRO A 53 9.96 -6.75 -0.64
CA PRO A 53 9.91 -5.84 0.51
C PRO A 53 8.46 -5.55 0.95
N LEU A 54 7.64 -6.59 1.10
CA LEU A 54 6.23 -6.50 1.49
C LEU A 54 6.04 -7.07 2.90
N SER A 55 5.31 -6.33 3.75
CA SER A 55 4.96 -6.78 5.10
C SER A 55 3.52 -7.27 5.15
N LEU A 56 3.33 -8.58 5.30
CA LEU A 56 2.01 -9.15 5.57
C LEU A 56 1.52 -8.80 6.99
N VAL A 57 2.44 -8.49 7.91
CA VAL A 57 2.11 -8.07 9.28
C VAL A 57 1.38 -6.73 9.28
N GLU A 58 1.81 -5.77 8.45
CA GLU A 58 1.12 -4.50 8.30
C GLU A 58 -0.31 -4.68 7.78
N TYR A 59 -0.51 -5.61 6.85
CA TYR A 59 -1.84 -5.89 6.34
C TYR A 59 -2.74 -6.56 7.39
N SER A 60 -2.21 -7.47 8.21
CA SER A 60 -2.97 -8.03 9.33
C SER A 60 -3.31 -7.00 10.41
N ASN A 61 -2.42 -6.03 10.66
CA ASN A 61 -2.69 -4.91 11.58
C ASN A 61 -3.84 -4.06 11.05
N PHE A 62 -3.80 -3.69 9.77
CA PHE A 62 -4.88 -2.96 9.11
C PHE A 62 -6.22 -3.71 9.22
N ILE A 63 -6.26 -5.01 8.92
CA ILE A 63 -7.50 -5.81 9.02
C ILE A 63 -8.01 -5.86 10.46
N SER A 64 -7.11 -5.95 11.44
CA SER A 64 -7.49 -5.95 12.86
C SER A 64 -8.14 -4.62 13.25
N SER A 65 -7.54 -3.49 12.87
CA SER A 65 -8.12 -2.16 13.11
C SER A 65 -9.45 -1.97 12.37
N ALA A 66 -9.55 -2.39 11.11
CA ALA A 66 -10.78 -2.31 10.35
C ALA A 66 -11.90 -3.19 10.93
N TYR A 67 -11.55 -4.34 11.52
CA TYR A 67 -12.50 -5.17 12.25
C TYR A 67 -13.02 -4.47 13.50
N ASP A 68 -12.15 -3.85 14.29
CA ASP A 68 -12.55 -3.11 15.49
C ASP A 68 -13.50 -1.95 15.13
N GLU A 69 -13.19 -1.20 14.07
CA GLU A 69 -14.06 -0.14 13.53
C GLU A 69 -15.41 -0.69 13.08
N LEU A 70 -15.42 -1.81 12.34
CA LEU A 70 -16.63 -2.47 11.88
C LEU A 70 -17.53 -2.92 13.04
N VAL A 71 -16.95 -3.54 14.08
CA VAL A 71 -17.70 -3.97 15.26
C VAL A 71 -18.36 -2.78 15.96
N VAL A 72 -17.67 -1.65 16.06
CA VAL A 72 -18.23 -0.41 16.62
C VAL A 72 -19.38 0.12 15.76
N GLU A 73 -19.19 0.17 14.43
CA GLU A 73 -20.16 0.77 13.52
C GLU A 73 -21.43 -0.07 13.36
N ILE A 74 -21.30 -1.38 13.13
CA ILE A 74 -22.42 -2.25 12.75
C ILE A 74 -22.76 -3.32 13.79
N GLY A 75 -21.94 -3.51 14.82
CA GLY A 75 -22.17 -4.52 15.87
C GLY A 75 -23.57 -4.47 16.49
N PRO A 76 -24.13 -3.29 16.84
CA PRO A 76 -25.50 -3.19 17.35
C PRO A 76 -26.55 -3.72 16.37
N LEU A 77 -26.37 -3.44 15.07
CA LEU A 77 -27.28 -3.88 14.00
C LEU A 77 -27.19 -5.38 13.75
N VAL A 78 -25.97 -5.94 13.81
CA VAL A 78 -25.71 -7.38 13.70
C VAL A 78 -26.43 -8.14 14.81
N THR A 79 -26.24 -7.72 16.06
CA THR A 79 -26.88 -8.34 17.22
C THR A 79 -28.40 -8.22 17.18
N ALA A 80 -28.93 -7.05 16.78
CA ALA A 80 -30.38 -6.83 16.65
C ALA A 80 -31.04 -7.76 15.62
N ARG A 81 -30.28 -8.30 14.67
CA ARG A 81 -30.74 -9.23 13.64
C ARG A 81 -30.41 -10.70 13.94
N ASN A 82 -29.92 -11.02 15.14
CA ASN A 82 -29.43 -12.36 15.52
C ASN A 82 -28.35 -12.89 14.55
N LEU A 83 -27.52 -11.99 14.02
CA LEU A 83 -26.32 -12.33 13.24
C LEU A 83 -25.09 -12.30 14.16
N THR A 84 -23.97 -12.84 13.70
CA THR A 84 -22.70 -12.84 14.44
C THR A 84 -21.53 -12.43 13.55
N LEU A 85 -20.56 -11.74 14.14
CA LEU A 85 -19.25 -11.45 13.55
C LEU A 85 -18.13 -12.33 14.13
N ASP A 86 -18.44 -13.27 15.03
CA ASP A 86 -17.44 -14.04 15.77
C ASP A 86 -16.52 -14.83 14.83
N TYR A 87 -17.08 -15.48 13.81
CA TYR A 87 -16.28 -16.18 12.79
C TYR A 87 -15.35 -15.26 12.01
N PHE A 88 -15.77 -14.01 11.79
CA PHE A 88 -14.92 -13.02 11.13
C PHE A 88 -13.79 -12.58 12.06
N GLY A 89 -14.09 -12.30 13.34
CA GLY A 89 -13.09 -12.01 14.36
C GLY A 89 -12.07 -13.13 14.54
N ASP A 90 -12.52 -14.38 14.59
CA ASP A 90 -11.65 -15.56 14.64
C ASP A 90 -10.74 -15.63 13.41
N ALA A 91 -11.28 -15.39 12.21
CA ALA A 91 -10.50 -15.36 10.98
C ALA A 91 -9.45 -14.24 10.98
N VAL A 92 -9.78 -13.05 11.51
CA VAL A 92 -8.82 -11.95 11.69
C VAL A 92 -7.67 -12.36 12.62
N GLY A 93 -7.98 -12.97 13.78
CA GLY A 93 -6.95 -13.43 14.72
C GLY A 93 -6.08 -14.55 14.17
N GLN A 94 -6.67 -15.49 13.43
CA GLN A 94 -5.93 -16.56 12.74
C GLN A 94 -5.03 -16.00 11.63
N PHE A 95 -5.52 -15.03 10.86
CA PHE A 95 -4.75 -14.36 9.82
C PHE A 95 -3.54 -13.63 10.43
N ALA A 96 -3.73 -12.83 11.47
CA ALA A 96 -2.63 -12.15 12.18
C ALA A 96 -1.58 -13.13 12.74
N SER A 97 -2.02 -14.26 13.28
CA SER A 97 -1.12 -15.31 13.75
C SER A 97 -0.34 -15.97 12.60
N ALA A 98 -0.98 -16.16 11.45
CA ALA A 98 -0.37 -16.76 10.27
C ALA A 98 0.66 -15.82 9.62
N THR A 99 0.35 -14.52 9.50
CA THR A 99 1.26 -13.51 8.94
C THR A 99 2.50 -13.32 9.82
N GLN A 100 2.34 -13.33 11.15
CA GLN A 100 3.49 -13.27 12.06
C GLN A 100 4.40 -14.50 11.90
N LYS A 101 3.83 -15.71 11.92
CA LYS A 101 4.61 -16.95 11.71
C LYS A 101 5.31 -16.95 10.35
N PHE A 102 4.65 -16.45 9.30
CA PHE A 102 5.25 -16.31 7.99
C PHE A 102 6.45 -15.34 8.03
N SER A 103 6.29 -14.18 8.66
CA SER A 103 7.36 -13.18 8.83
C SER A 103 8.56 -13.75 9.60
N ASP A 104 8.31 -14.49 10.69
CA ASP A 104 9.34 -15.14 11.48
C ASP A 104 10.10 -16.19 10.64
N ASN A 105 9.37 -17.00 9.87
CA ASN A 105 9.96 -18.02 9.00
C ASN A 105 10.78 -17.42 7.84
N LEU A 106 10.37 -16.24 7.35
CA LEU A 106 11.03 -15.56 6.23
C LEU A 106 12.49 -15.21 6.55
N GLN A 107 12.82 -15.00 7.82
CA GLN A 107 14.19 -14.71 8.29
C GLN A 107 15.18 -15.86 8.07
N PHE A 108 14.67 -17.08 7.85
CA PHE A 108 15.48 -18.29 7.65
C PHE A 108 15.59 -18.73 6.19
N VAL A 109 15.07 -17.95 5.25
CA VAL A 109 15.14 -18.26 3.82
C VAL A 109 16.57 -18.07 3.29
N ASP A 110 17.09 -19.09 2.63
CA ASP A 110 18.39 -19.03 1.95
C ASP A 110 18.29 -18.20 0.66
N THR A 111 18.96 -17.04 0.65
CA THR A 111 19.00 -16.11 -0.48
C THR A 111 20.28 -16.22 -1.30
N SER A 112 21.16 -17.20 -1.02
CA SER A 112 22.49 -17.32 -1.63
C SER A 112 22.51 -17.52 -3.16
N LYS A 113 21.41 -18.00 -3.74
CA LYS A 113 21.27 -18.22 -5.19
C LYS A 113 20.69 -17.04 -5.95
N HIS A 114 20.41 -15.93 -5.28
CA HIS A 114 19.91 -14.74 -5.93
C HIS A 114 20.97 -14.09 -6.83
N ILE A 115 20.59 -13.76 -8.07
CA ILE A 115 21.43 -13.08 -9.05
C ILE A 115 20.76 -11.74 -9.36
N PRO A 116 21.34 -10.60 -8.96
CA PRO A 116 20.76 -9.28 -9.22
C PRO A 116 20.77 -8.94 -10.71
N TYR A 117 19.77 -8.18 -11.19
CA TYR A 117 19.85 -7.52 -12.49
C TYR A 117 21.01 -6.50 -12.47
N GLY A 118 21.79 -6.49 -13.56
CA GLY A 118 23.01 -5.67 -13.67
C GLY A 118 24.31 -6.48 -13.69
N THR A 119 24.29 -7.75 -13.28
CA THR A 119 25.47 -8.64 -13.36
C THR A 119 25.85 -9.01 -14.81
N TYR A 120 24.96 -8.76 -15.78
CA TYR A 120 25.12 -9.13 -17.20
C TYR A 120 25.36 -7.95 -18.15
N ILE A 121 25.54 -6.73 -17.63
CA ILE A 121 25.79 -5.51 -18.43
C ILE A 121 27.14 -4.93 -18.00
N ARG A 122 28.23 -5.52 -18.47
CA ARG A 122 29.59 -4.95 -18.47
C ARG A 122 30.26 -5.20 -19.80
#